data_AF-A0A7C7M7E8-F1
#
_entry.id   AF-A0A7C7M7E8-F1
#
_cell.length_a   1.000
_cell.length_b   1.000
_cell.length_c   1.000
_cell.angle_alpha   90.00
_cell.angle_beta   90.00
_cell.angle_gamma   90.00
#
_symmetry.space_group_name_H-M   'P 1'
#
loop_
_entity.id
_entity.type
_entity.pdbx_description
1 polymer ?
#
loop_
_entity_poly.entity_id
_entity_poly.type
_entity_poly.pdbx_seq_one_letter_code
_entity_poly.pdbx_strand_id
1 'polypeptide(L)'
;MSVYWKDVNRGQNLILSEEEGQEETIGGYRDTKRGIDAYAQTFSYDPGRSQKGFDTIEDAKEFVEAFRPWELHGVYDVTVDRE
;
A
#
# COMPACT_ATOMS: atom_id res chain seq x y z
N MET A 1 16.02 4.58 -0.66
CA MET A 1 14.54 4.53 -0.66
C MET A 1 14.09 3.22 -0.04
N SER A 2 13.12 3.26 0.87
CA SER A 2 12.58 2.06 1.54
C SER A 2 11.06 2.10 1.52
N VAL A 3 10.43 0.91 1.45
CA VAL A 3 8.98 0.78 1.47
C VAL A 3 8.58 -0.09 2.66
N TYR A 4 7.69 0.41 3.49
CA TYR A 4 7.24 -0.28 4.70
C TYR A 4 5.77 -0.01 4.99
N TRP A 5 5.14 -0.93 5.71
CA TRP A 5 3.80 -0.75 6.23
C TRP A 5 3.84 0.04 7.55
N LYS A 6 3.07 1.12 7.63
CA LYS A 6 2.94 1.97 8.82
C LYS A 6 1.55 1.84 9.42
N ASP A 7 1.49 1.48 10.70
CA ASP A 7 0.23 1.35 11.43
C ASP A 7 -0.51 2.69 11.55
N VAL A 8 -1.82 2.64 11.33
CA VAL A 8 -2.75 3.76 11.48
C VAL A 8 -3.99 3.31 12.22
N ASN A 9 -4.79 4.26 12.71
CA ASN A 9 -5.92 4.00 13.60
C ASN A 9 -6.93 2.93 13.12
N ARG A 10 -7.01 2.66 11.81
CA ARG A 10 -7.88 1.64 11.21
C ARG A 10 -7.19 0.87 10.10
N GLY A 11 -5.96 0.39 10.28
CA GLY A 11 -5.25 -0.44 9.29
C GLY A 11 -3.80 -0.05 9.15
N GLN A 12 -3.21 -0.28 7.98
CA GLN A 12 -1.83 0.14 7.70
C GLN A 12 -1.75 0.84 6.35
N ASN A 13 -0.91 1.86 6.28
CA ASN A 13 -0.57 2.55 5.04
C ASN A 13 0.77 2.04 4.52
N LEU A 14 0.88 1.84 3.22
CA LEU A 14 2.14 1.56 2.57
C LEU A 14 2.87 2.89 2.33
N ILE A 15 4.00 3.05 3.00
CA ILE A 15 4.81 4.27 2.97
C ILE A 15 6.06 4.02 2.15
N LEU A 16 6.34 4.94 1.23
CA LEU A 16 7.62 5.08 0.57
C LEU A 16 8.41 6.16 1.30
N SER A 17 9.56 5.79 1.87
CA SER A 17 10.52 6.73 2.41
C SER A 17 11.63 6.98 1.39
N GLU A 18 11.72 8.23 0.96
CA GLU A 18 12.79 8.75 0.13
C GLU A 18 14.00 9.20 0.98
N GLU A 19 15.16 9.30 0.34
CA GLU A 19 16.44 9.56 1.01
C GLU A 19 16.50 10.94 1.68
N GLU A 20 15.63 11.86 1.26
CA GLU A 20 15.53 13.22 1.82
C GLU A 20 14.62 13.29 3.07
N GLY A 21 14.18 12.14 3.60
CA GLY A 21 13.28 12.07 4.75
C GLY A 21 11.81 12.36 4.40
N GLN A 22 11.49 12.40 3.11
CA GLN A 22 10.12 12.51 2.63
C GLN A 22 9.45 11.13 2.70
N GLU A 23 8.33 11.04 3.43
CA GLU A 23 7.47 9.86 3.50
C GLU A 23 6.22 10.11 2.65
N GLU A 24 6.00 9.31 1.60
CA GLU A 24 4.81 9.37 0.77
C GLU A 24 3.93 8.13 0.97
N THR A 25 2.62 8.33 1.12
CA THR A 25 1.67 7.21 1.19
C THR A 25 1.31 6.76 -0.23
N ILE A 26 1.85 5.61 -0.62
CA ILE A 26 1.70 5.03 -1.96
C ILE A 26 0.62 3.93 -2.03
N GLY A 27 0.01 3.60 -0.88
CA GLY A 27 -1.07 2.64 -0.79
C GLY A 27 -1.50 2.42 0.64
N GLY A 28 -2.38 1.46 0.87
CA GLY A 28 -2.81 1.11 2.21
C GLY A 28 -3.98 0.14 2.23
N TYR A 29 -4.27 -0.38 3.41
CA TYR A 29 -5.53 -1.04 3.68
C TYR A 29 -6.19 -0.44 4.92
N ARG A 30 -7.51 -0.59 4.98
CA ARG A 30 -8.33 -0.11 6.07
C ARG A 30 -9.21 -1.21 6.60
N ASP A 31 -9.17 -1.41 7.91
CA ASP A 31 -10.09 -2.28 8.61
C ASP A 31 -11.46 -1.61 8.73
N THR A 32 -12.50 -2.31 8.29
CA THR A 32 -13.88 -1.85 8.37
C THR A 32 -14.75 -2.91 9.02
N LYS A 33 -15.92 -2.50 9.53
CA LYS A 33 -16.92 -3.42 10.09
C LYS A 33 -17.44 -4.48 9.09
N ARG A 34 -17.13 -4.34 7.80
CA ARG A 34 -17.57 -5.22 6.71
C ARG A 34 -16.44 -6.03 6.08
N GLY A 35 -15.23 -5.98 6.64
CA GLY A 35 -14.02 -6.56 6.07
C GLY A 35 -12.95 -5.49 5.82
N ILE A 36 -11.93 -5.85 5.08
CA ILE A 36 -10.76 -4.99 4.85
C ILE A 36 -10.86 -4.33 3.46
N ASP A 37 -10.59 -3.04 3.39
CA ASP A 37 -10.60 -2.26 2.15
C ASP A 37 -9.16 -1.89 1.79
N ALA A 38 -8.65 -2.36 0.65
CA ALA A 38 -7.29 -2.08 0.19
C ALA A 38 -7.27 -1.11 -1.00
N TYR A 39 -6.21 -0.32 -1.11
CA TYR A 39 -5.99 0.60 -2.22
C TYR A 39 -4.50 0.81 -2.50
N ALA A 40 -4.17 0.95 -3.78
CA ALA A 40 -2.84 1.30 -4.27
C ALA A 40 -2.88 2.57 -5.10
N GLN A 41 -1.79 3.33 -5.10
CA GLN A 41 -1.57 4.41 -6.04
C GLN A 41 -1.16 3.83 -7.40
N THR A 42 -1.62 4.40 -8.50
CA THR A 42 -1.35 3.92 -9.87
C THR A 42 -1.08 5.09 -10.80
N PHE A 43 -0.28 4.88 -11.85
CA PHE A 43 0.12 5.91 -12.85
C PHE A 43 -1.08 6.52 -13.60
N SER A 44 -2.16 5.75 -13.74
CA SER A 44 -3.41 6.16 -14.41
C SER A 44 -4.61 5.89 -13.53
N TYR A 45 -5.77 6.45 -13.92
CA TYR A 45 -7.04 6.13 -13.28
C TYR A 45 -7.39 4.67 -13.56
N ASP A 46 -6.93 3.78 -12.69
CA ASP A 46 -7.28 2.37 -12.71
C ASP A 46 -8.40 2.16 -11.69
N PRO A 47 -9.64 1.83 -12.13
CA PRO A 47 -10.75 1.58 -11.21
C PRO A 47 -10.51 0.32 -10.36
N GLY A 48 -9.60 -0.56 -10.76
CA GLY A 48 -9.16 -1.74 -10.02
C GLY A 48 -8.07 -1.46 -8.99
N ARG A 49 -7.56 -0.24 -8.87
CA ARG A 49 -6.55 0.12 -7.84
C ARG A 49 -7.06 0.04 -6.40
N SER A 50 -8.36 -0.15 -6.21
CA SER A 50 -8.96 -0.32 -4.89
C SER A 50 -9.98 -1.44 -4.89
N GLN A 51 -9.92 -2.28 -3.87
CA GLN A 51 -10.81 -3.41 -3.68
C GLN A 51 -11.26 -3.44 -2.21
N LYS A 52 -12.52 -3.85 -2.01
CA LYS A 52 -13.20 -3.80 -0.72
C LYS A 52 -13.66 -5.18 -0.29
N GLY A 53 -13.71 -5.40 1.01
CA GLY A 53 -14.21 -6.65 1.59
C GLY A 53 -13.23 -7.81 1.50
N PHE A 54 -11.93 -7.54 1.61
CA PHE A 54 -10.93 -8.58 1.85
C PHE A 54 -11.20 -9.28 3.19
N ASP A 55 -11.04 -10.60 3.20
CA ASP A 55 -11.22 -11.43 4.39
C ASP A 55 -10.02 -11.34 5.35
N THR A 56 -8.81 -11.12 4.84
CA THR A 56 -7.57 -11.06 5.65
C THR A 56 -6.68 -9.87 5.28
N ILE A 57 -5.85 -9.46 6.24
CA ILE A 57 -4.87 -8.39 6.05
C ILE A 57 -3.83 -8.79 5.01
N GLU A 58 -3.43 -10.06 5.00
CA GLU A 58 -2.43 -10.58 4.05
C GLU A 58 -2.90 -10.45 2.61
N ASP A 59 -4.16 -10.79 2.31
CA ASP A 59 -4.74 -10.66 0.97
C ASP A 59 -4.80 -9.20 0.52
N ALA A 60 -5.16 -8.30 1.46
CA ALA A 60 -5.16 -6.86 1.22
C ALA A 60 -3.75 -6.31 0.96
N LYS A 61 -2.73 -6.74 1.72
CA LYS A 61 -1.34 -6.34 1.51
C LYS A 61 -0.83 -6.83 0.16
N GLU A 62 -1.06 -8.10 -0.15
CA GLU A 62 -0.63 -8.72 -1.40
C GLU A 62 -1.26 -8.04 -2.62
N PHE A 63 -2.54 -7.66 -2.52
CA PHE A 63 -3.21 -6.85 -3.54
C PHE A 63 -2.50 -5.52 -3.76
N VAL A 64 -2.21 -4.75 -2.71
CA VAL A 64 -1.52 -3.44 -2.84
C VAL A 64 -0.12 -3.62 -3.42
N GLU A 65 0.62 -4.62 -2.96
CA GLU A 65 1.96 -4.94 -3.44
C GLU A 65 1.97 -5.41 -4.90
N ALA A 66 0.91 -6.09 -5.37
CA ALA A 66 0.79 -6.50 -6.76
C ALA A 66 0.71 -5.32 -7.75
N PHE A 67 0.17 -4.17 -7.31
CA PHE A 67 0.18 -2.94 -8.09
C PHE A 67 1.55 -2.26 -8.13
N ARG A 68 2.47 -2.66 -7.26
CA ARG A 68 3.83 -2.11 -7.14
C ARG A 68 3.84 -0.57 -7.19
N PRO A 69 3.07 0.10 -6.30
CA PRO A 69 2.88 1.55 -6.37
C PRO A 69 4.17 2.37 -6.18
N TRP A 70 5.24 1.77 -5.66
CA TRP A 70 6.57 2.40 -5.58
C TRP A 70 7.26 2.56 -6.95
N GLU A 71 6.89 1.77 -7.97
CA GLU A 71 7.43 1.94 -9.34
C GLU A 71 7.03 3.29 -9.94
N LEU A 72 5.94 3.92 -9.46
CA LEU A 72 5.54 5.27 -9.84
C LEU A 72 6.58 6.33 -9.48
N HIS A 73 7.34 6.07 -8.43
CA HIS A 73 8.39 6.95 -7.91
C HIS A 73 9.77 6.57 -8.46
N GLY A 74 9.82 5.69 -9.48
CA GLY A 74 11.08 5.23 -10.07
C GLY A 74 11.87 4.30 -9.16
N VAL A 75 11.23 3.72 -8.14
CA VAL A 75 11.85 2.76 -7.25
C VAL A 75 11.60 1.37 -7.80
N TYR A 76 12.67 0.65 -8.08
CA TYR A 76 12.64 -0.72 -8.59
C TYR A 76 13.49 -1.59 -7.67
N ASP A 77 13.15 -2.87 -7.52
CA ASP A 77 13.87 -3.82 -6.64
C ASP A 77 13.79 -3.47 -5.14
N VAL A 78 12.60 -3.10 -4.66
CA VAL A 78 12.34 -2.80 -3.25
C VAL A 78 11.88 -4.06 -2.54
N THR A 79 12.40 -4.31 -1.34
CA THR A 79 11.80 -5.28 -0.42
C THR A 79 10.80 -4.54 0.45
N VAL A 80 9.53 -4.90 0.37
CA VAL A 80 8.48 -4.32 1.22
C VAL A 80 8.57 -4.93 2.59
N ASP A 81 8.81 -4.11 3.61
CA ASP A 81 8.80 -4.57 4.98
C ASP A 81 7.37 -4.71 5.51
N ARG A 82 7.01 -5.93 5.93
CA ARG A 82 5.68 -6.33 6.39
C ARG A 82 5.61 -6.52 7.92
N GLU A 83 6.45 -5.83 8.72
CA GLU A 83 6.40 -5.88 10.19
C GLU A 83 4.99 -5.71 10.80
#